data_AF-A0A819XN31-F1
#
_entry.id   AF-A0A819XN31-F1
#
_cell.length_a   1.000
_cell.length_b   1.000
_cell.length_c   1.000
_cell.angle_alpha   90.00
_cell.angle_beta   90.00
_cell.angle_gamma   90.00
#
_symmetry.space_group_name_H-M   'P 1'
#
loop_
_entity.id
_entity.type
_entity.pdbx_description
1 polymer ?
#
loop_
_entity_poly.entity_id
_entity_poly.type
_entity_poly.pdbx_seq_one_letter_code
_entity_poly.pdbx_strand_id
1 'polypeptide(L)'
;MSLAGADGVFHDDERKWIIGKAAVVGASKEVLDELQAYQPGLSDSKVKIFDADMNHPAIKSTMLMLIYDGFCAIDADNHMDPKEVEAVYALAIQ
;
A
#
# COMPACT_ATOMS: atom_id res chain seq x y z
N MET A 1 1.05 -0.58 -1.59
CA MET A 1 -0.42 -0.36 -1.57
C MET A 1 -1.25 -1.61 -1.26
N SER A 2 -0.69 -2.83 -1.28
CA SER A 2 -1.41 -4.08 -0.95
C SER A 2 -1.33 -4.50 0.54
N LEU A 3 -0.74 -3.67 1.41
CA LEU A 3 -0.42 -4.02 2.80
C LEU A 3 -1.59 -3.80 3.76
N ALA A 4 -2.30 -2.68 3.61
CA ALA A 4 -3.56 -2.31 4.29
C ALA A 4 -4.78 -3.15 3.82
N GLY A 5 -4.51 -4.33 3.26
CA GLY A 5 -5.55 -5.30 2.98
C GLY A 5 -4.99 -6.70 2.90
N ALA A 6 -3.95 -6.94 3.71
CA ALA A 6 -3.34 -8.24 3.91
C ALA A 6 -4.27 -9.14 4.75
N ASP A 7 -5.08 -8.55 5.64
CA ASP A 7 -6.10 -9.24 6.42
C ASP A 7 -7.33 -9.68 5.57
N GLY A 8 -7.46 -9.11 4.38
CA GLY A 8 -8.56 -9.37 3.43
C GLY A 8 -9.68 -8.33 3.48
N VAL A 9 -9.61 -7.37 4.39
CA VAL A 9 -10.44 -6.16 4.45
C VAL A 9 -9.59 -5.00 3.91
N PHE A 10 -10.19 -3.88 3.54
CA PHE A 10 -9.44 -2.65 3.30
C PHE A 10 -10.35 -1.52 3.68
N HIS A 11 -10.07 -0.95 4.85
CA HIS A 11 -10.95 -0.02 5.50
C HIS A 11 -10.93 1.32 4.75
N ASP A 12 -12.03 2.05 4.84
CA ASP A 12 -12.21 3.30 4.11
C ASP A 12 -11.15 4.35 4.46
N ASP A 13 -10.64 4.34 5.69
CA ASP A 13 -9.65 5.32 6.15
C ASP A 13 -8.24 5.00 5.66
N GLU A 14 -7.85 3.73 5.62
CA GLU A 14 -6.60 3.27 5.00
C GLU A 14 -6.59 3.60 3.50
N ARG A 15 -7.73 3.39 2.83
CA ARG A 15 -7.93 3.75 1.42
C ARG A 15 -7.79 5.25 1.21
N LYS A 16 -8.45 6.08 2.02
CA LYS A 16 -8.34 7.54 1.93
C LYS A 16 -6.90 8.00 2.12
N TRP A 17 -6.17 7.39 3.06
CA TRP A 17 -4.77 7.71 3.30
C TRP A 17 -3.92 7.44 2.05
N ILE A 18 -4.05 6.24 1.48
CA ILE A 18 -3.31 5.82 0.28
C ILE A 18 -3.59 6.75 -0.91
N ILE A 19 -4.86 7.04 -1.17
CA ILE A 19 -5.27 7.94 -2.27
C ILE A 19 -4.76 9.36 -2.02
N GLY A 20 -4.87 9.86 -0.78
CA GLY A 20 -4.38 11.19 -0.40
C GLY A 20 -2.87 11.32 -0.58
N LYS A 21 -2.11 10.31 -0.16
CA LYS A 21 -0.66 10.25 -0.38
C LYS A 21 -0.31 10.26 -1.87
N ALA A 22 -0.97 9.43 -2.67
CA ALA A 22 -0.77 9.37 -4.12
C ALA A 22 -1.05 10.73 -4.79
N ALA A 23 -2.12 11.42 -4.37
CA ALA A 23 -2.45 12.75 -4.88
C ALA A 23 -1.38 13.79 -4.53
N VAL A 24 -0.84 13.79 -3.30
CA VAL A 24 0.22 14.71 -2.86
C VAL A 24 1.50 14.54 -3.67
N VAL A 25 1.84 13.32 -4.06
CA VAL A 25 3.04 13.04 -4.88
C VAL A 25 2.80 13.21 -6.38
N GLY A 26 1.62 13.70 -6.78
CA GLY A 26 1.31 14.06 -8.17
C GLY A 26 0.84 12.91 -9.05
N ALA A 27 0.24 11.86 -8.48
CA ALA A 27 -0.36 10.78 -9.28
C ALA A 27 -1.42 11.32 -10.25
N SER A 28 -1.52 10.69 -11.42
CA SER A 28 -2.52 11.05 -12.43
C SER A 28 -3.93 10.69 -11.96
N LYS A 29 -4.94 11.35 -12.53
CA LYS A 29 -6.35 11.03 -12.26
C LYS A 29 -6.68 9.55 -12.53
N GLU A 30 -6.10 8.98 -13.59
CA GLU A 30 -6.26 7.56 -13.93
C GLU A 30 -5.80 6.64 -12.79
N VAL A 31 -4.60 6.90 -12.24
CA VAL A 31 -4.08 6.15 -11.09
C VAL A 31 -4.97 6.32 -9.86
N LEU A 32 -5.44 7.54 -9.58
CA LEU A 32 -6.33 7.79 -8.44
C LEU A 32 -7.66 7.05 -8.58
N ASP A 33 -8.25 7.04 -9.78
CA ASP A 33 -9.50 6.35 -10.08
C ASP A 33 -9.31 4.80 -9.95
N GLU A 34 -8.17 4.26 -10.37
CA GLU A 34 -7.82 2.84 -10.17
C GLU A 34 -7.70 2.47 -8.68
N LEU A 35 -7.03 3.31 -7.87
CA LEU A 35 -6.90 3.11 -6.43
C LEU A 35 -8.26 3.17 -5.71
N GLN A 36 -9.15 4.05 -6.16
CA GLN A 36 -10.51 4.13 -5.63
C GLN A 36 -11.31 2.86 -5.93
N ALA A 37 -11.12 2.25 -7.10
CA ALA A 37 -11.82 1.04 -7.52
C ALA A 37 -11.20 -0.27 -6.97
N TYR A 38 -9.99 -0.22 -6.42
CA TYR A 38 -9.27 -1.40 -5.95
C TYR A 38 -10.02 -2.14 -4.83
N GLN A 39 -10.16 -3.46 -4.95
CA GLN A 39 -10.70 -4.33 -3.90
C GLN A 39 -9.69 -5.42 -3.52
N PRO A 40 -9.33 -5.57 -2.23
CA PRO A 40 -8.50 -6.67 -1.78
C PRO A 40 -9.23 -8.01 -1.93
N GLY A 41 -8.50 -9.05 -2.33
CA GLY A 41 -9.03 -10.42 -2.40
C GLY A 41 -9.62 -10.79 -3.77
N LEU A 42 -9.87 -9.81 -4.66
CA LEU A 42 -10.20 -10.06 -6.06
C LEU A 42 -8.92 -10.00 -6.91
N SER A 43 -8.48 -11.19 -7.30
CA SER A 43 -7.40 -11.54 -8.24
C SER A 43 -5.99 -11.73 -7.69
N ASP A 44 -5.37 -12.79 -8.20
CA ASP A 44 -3.96 -13.20 -8.19
C ASP A 44 -2.96 -12.14 -8.69
N SER A 45 -3.37 -10.86 -8.71
CA SER A 45 -2.60 -9.70 -9.16
C SER A 45 -1.92 -8.93 -8.03
N LYS A 46 -2.20 -9.27 -6.75
CA LYS A 46 -1.57 -8.67 -5.55
C LYS A 46 -0.03 -8.71 -5.57
N VAL A 47 0.54 -9.62 -6.37
CA VAL A 47 1.98 -9.81 -6.54
C VAL A 47 2.54 -8.96 -7.70
N LYS A 48 1.75 -8.64 -8.74
CA LYS A 48 2.32 -8.02 -9.96
C LYS A 48 2.58 -6.52 -9.87
N ILE A 49 1.70 -5.75 -9.24
CA ILE A 49 1.93 -4.29 -9.06
C ILE A 49 2.98 -4.08 -7.98
N PHE A 50 2.89 -4.85 -6.88
CA PHE A 50 3.82 -4.76 -5.76
C PHE A 50 5.25 -5.24 -6.14
N ASP A 51 5.40 -6.37 -6.83
CA ASP A 51 6.72 -6.83 -7.27
C ASP A 51 7.30 -5.98 -8.39
N ALA A 52 6.46 -5.42 -9.28
CA ALA A 52 6.92 -4.49 -10.30
C ALA A 52 7.45 -3.19 -9.68
N ASP A 53 6.75 -2.65 -8.68
CA ASP A 53 7.16 -1.44 -7.96
C ASP A 53 8.42 -1.69 -7.11
N MET A 54 8.46 -2.78 -6.33
CA MET A 54 9.60 -3.11 -5.46
C MET A 54 10.91 -3.34 -6.22
N ASN A 55 10.83 -3.79 -7.48
CA ASN A 55 11.99 -3.98 -8.33
C ASN A 55 12.40 -2.72 -9.12
N HIS A 56 11.61 -1.64 -9.06
CA HIS A 56 11.98 -0.39 -9.72
C HIS A 56 13.16 0.29 -8.98
N PRO A 57 14.23 0.71 -9.68
CA PRO A 57 15.43 1.28 -9.04
C PRO A 57 15.15 2.47 -8.11
N ALA A 58 14.17 3.31 -8.47
CA ALA A 58 13.76 4.44 -7.63
C ALA A 58 13.14 3.99 -6.30
N ILE A 59 12.35 2.92 -6.30
CA ILE A 59 11.68 2.40 -5.10
C ILE A 59 12.69 1.75 -4.15
N LYS A 60 13.69 1.03 -4.67
CA LYS A 60 14.80 0.49 -3.85
C LYS A 60 15.53 1.59 -3.09
N SER A 61 15.76 2.74 -3.72
CA SER A 61 16.41 3.88 -3.07
C SER A 61 15.54 4.60 -2.03
N THR A 62 14.24 4.32 -2.00
CA THR A 62 13.27 4.93 -1.08
C THR A 62 12.59 3.90 -0.17
N MET A 63 13.19 2.72 0.02
CA MET A 63 12.55 1.61 0.74
C MET A 63 12.10 1.98 2.15
N LEU A 64 12.90 2.76 2.88
CA LEU A 64 12.53 3.26 4.21
C LEU A 64 11.28 4.14 4.19
N MET A 65 11.12 4.97 3.14
CA MET A 65 9.91 5.78 2.97
C MET A 65 8.70 4.92 2.65
N LEU A 66 8.88 3.84 1.89
CA LEU A 66 7.80 2.90 1.58
C LEU A 66 7.33 2.14 2.82
N ILE A 67 8.26 1.73 3.69
CA ILE A 67 7.94 1.09 4.98
C ILE A 67 7.20 2.06 5.90
N TYR A 68 7.67 3.30 6.00
CA TYR A 68 7.00 4.35 6.78
C TYR A 68 5.59 4.63 6.25
N ASP A 69 5.45 4.86 4.95
CA ASP A 69 4.15 5.09 4.31
C ASP A 69 3.22 3.87 4.50
N GLY A 70 3.79 2.65 4.52
CA GLY A 70 3.07 1.42 4.85
C GLY A 70 2.50 1.43 6.27
N PHE A 71 3.31 1.76 7.29
CA PHE A 71 2.84 1.88 8.67
C PHE A 71 1.77 2.97 8.83
N CYS A 72 1.94 4.12 8.18
CA CYS A 72 0.94 5.18 8.23
C CYS A 72 -0.39 4.79 7.57
N ALA A 73 -0.34 3.95 6.53
CA ALA A 73 -1.55 3.47 5.85
C ALA A 73 -2.36 2.51 6.74
N ILE A 74 -1.70 1.52 7.35
CA ILE A 74 -2.35 0.48 8.18
C ILE A 74 -2.77 0.99 9.56
N ASP A 75 -2.34 2.19 9.95
CA ASP A 75 -2.73 2.85 11.20
C ASP A 75 -3.73 3.99 10.95
N ALA A 76 -4.14 4.20 9.70
CA ALA A 76 -4.97 5.35 9.34
C ALA A 76 -6.33 5.36 10.05
N ASP A 77 -6.83 4.18 10.43
CA ASP A 77 -8.04 3.97 11.22
C ASP A 77 -7.75 3.82 12.73
N ASN A 78 -6.50 3.96 13.16
CA ASN A 78 -5.96 3.69 14.50
C ASN A 78 -6.09 2.21 14.94
N HIS A 79 -6.12 1.28 13.99
CA HIS A 79 -6.17 -0.15 14.26
C HIS A 79 -5.21 -0.94 13.36
N MET A 80 -4.01 -1.18 13.85
CA MET A 80 -3.06 -2.04 13.14
C MET A 80 -3.40 -3.54 13.33
N ASP A 81 -3.82 -4.23 12.27
CA ASP A 81 -3.97 -5.68 12.30
C ASP A 81 -2.60 -6.39 12.25
N PRO A 82 -2.37 -7.45 13.05
CA PRO A 82 -1.10 -8.16 13.07
C PRO A 82 -0.60 -8.67 11.71
N LYS A 83 -1.50 -9.06 10.78
CA LYS A 83 -1.12 -9.54 9.44
C LYS A 83 -0.60 -8.40 8.56
N GLU A 84 -1.16 -7.21 8.72
CA GLU A 84 -0.74 -6.03 7.98
C GLU A 84 0.62 -5.54 8.48
N VAL A 85 0.80 -5.56 9.79
CA VAL A 85 2.10 -5.30 10.44
C VAL A 85 3.15 -6.29 9.94
N GLU A 86 2.84 -7.60 9.93
CA GLU A 86 3.73 -8.63 9.40
C GLU A 86 4.08 -8.38 7.92
N ALA A 87 3.09 -8.00 7.11
CA ALA A 87 3.29 -7.68 5.70
C ALA A 87 4.22 -6.47 5.50
N VAL A 88 4.09 -5.42 6.32
CA VAL A 88 5.00 -4.25 6.28
C VAL A 88 6.42 -4.65 6.71
N TYR A 89 6.56 -5.44 7.78
CA TYR A 89 7.87 -5.92 8.24
C TYR A 89 8.58 -6.80 7.22
N ALA A 90 7.85 -7.62 6.47
CA ALA A 90 8.41 -8.46 5.42
C ALA A 90 9.11 -7.65 4.30
N LEU A 91 8.84 -6.34 4.19
CA LEU A 91 9.53 -5.43 3.26
C LEU A 91 10.84 -4.90 3.81
N ALA A 92 10.96 -4.80 5.13
CA ALA A 92 12.11 -4.21 5.80
C ALA A 92 13.35 -5.11 5.82
N ILE A 93 13.16 -6.41 5.53
CA ILE A 93 14.19 -7.44 5.66
C ILE A 93 14.68 -8.01 4.32
N GLN A 94 14.32 -7.37 3.19
CA GLN A 94 14.67 -7.81 1.82
C GLN A 94 15.96 -7.21 1.28
#